data_AF-A0A5M9TZG2-F1
#
_entry.id   AF-A0A5M9TZG2-F1
#
_cell.length_a   1.000
_cell.length_b   1.000
_cell.length_c   1.000
_cell.angle_alpha   90.00
_cell.angle_beta   90.00
_cell.angle_gamma   90.00
#
_symmetry.space_group_name_H-M   'P 1'
#
loop_
_entity.id
_entity.type
_entity.pdbx_description
1 polymer ?
#
loop_
_entity_poly.entity_id
_entity_poly.type
_entity_poly.pdbx_seq_one_letter_code
_entity_poly.pdbx_strand_id
1 'polypeptide(L)'
;MNIVEIIQNKINEKDRTNIVYIHPVIPNEEIAQYISAFSNENGGIVVFGVKDDGRNLRMKKSAFRINEKEKIIREMIDSHVKLCFGEFYEGEVNKLEYIYIEKNEETVCFNGIPFRINIVNNRPQPINRKKLFLSYCQKDSCIADIVEEKIKGKIRSVDISRDIRDVKYKESFSEFMQSIGNHDIVISVVSDQYLKSRNCMYEVVETMRDRNFIDKLFHIVISKDDVIFYDDSTQSQIAADIYSMGGLTGYLKHWQSVEDELRQLITELGDPLLISNHADELKVITKIKMEIQDFLKILRDRKGISFGDMFRSDFVDIVSRIQN
;
A
#
# COMPACT_ATOMS: atom_id res chain seq x y z
N MET A 1 -6.14 -32.40 17.29
CA MET A 1 -4.78 -32.79 17.71
C MET A 1 -4.32 -31.78 18.75
N ASN A 2 -3.80 -32.24 19.88
CA ASN A 2 -3.33 -31.35 20.95
C ASN A 2 -2.09 -30.57 20.45
N ILE A 3 -1.91 -29.32 20.86
CA ILE A 3 -0.72 -28.51 20.51
C ILE A 3 0.59 -29.21 20.88
N VAL A 4 0.59 -29.96 21.99
CA VAL A 4 1.75 -30.75 22.42
C VAL A 4 2.07 -31.86 21.40
N GLU A 5 1.07 -32.60 20.93
CA GLU A 5 1.24 -33.64 19.89
C GLU A 5 1.74 -33.02 18.58
N ILE A 6 1.24 -31.83 18.21
CA ILE A 6 1.71 -31.09 17.02
C ILE A 6 3.20 -30.79 17.15
N ILE A 7 3.64 -30.27 18.30
CA ILE A 7 5.05 -29.93 18.54
C ILE A 7 5.92 -31.20 18.49
N GLN A 8 5.51 -32.27 19.17
CA GLN A 8 6.23 -33.54 19.19
C GLN A 8 6.40 -34.13 17.79
N ASN A 9 5.34 -34.17 17.00
CA ASN A 9 5.39 -34.66 15.62
C ASN A 9 6.32 -33.82 14.76
N LYS A 10 6.23 -32.48 14.83
CA LYS A 10 7.11 -31.58 14.08
C LYS A 10 8.57 -31.73 14.48
N ILE A 11 8.88 -31.98 15.76
CA ILE A 11 10.25 -32.26 16.22
C ILE A 11 10.77 -33.57 15.60
N ASN A 12 9.97 -34.64 15.66
CA ASN A 12 10.33 -35.96 15.13
C ASN A 12 10.56 -35.94 13.61
N GLU A 13 9.71 -35.21 12.88
CA GLU A 13 9.78 -35.04 11.42
C GLU A 13 10.81 -33.98 10.99
N LYS A 14 11.40 -33.26 11.95
CA LYS A 14 12.31 -32.11 11.70
C LYS A 14 11.64 -31.01 10.87
N ASP A 15 10.34 -30.84 11.03
CA ASP A 15 9.53 -29.86 10.33
C ASP A 15 9.72 -28.46 10.94
N ARG A 16 9.89 -27.47 10.08
CA ARG A 16 10.08 -26.04 10.40
C ARG A 16 8.93 -25.17 9.89
N THR A 17 7.89 -25.78 9.31
CA THR A 17 6.73 -25.08 8.78
C THR A 17 5.91 -24.48 9.93
N ASN A 18 5.77 -23.16 9.94
CA ASN A 18 5.05 -22.38 10.97
C ASN A 18 5.53 -22.68 12.40
N ILE A 19 6.81 -23.01 12.59
CA ILE A 19 7.41 -23.29 13.90
C ILE A 19 8.87 -22.84 13.93
N VAL A 20 9.32 -22.33 15.08
CA VAL A 20 10.73 -22.06 15.36
C VAL A 20 11.15 -22.72 16.67
N TYR A 21 12.37 -23.24 16.69
CA TYR A 21 12.98 -23.92 17.82
C TYR A 21 14.12 -23.09 18.39
N ILE A 22 14.05 -22.75 19.67
CA ILE A 22 14.96 -21.82 20.33
C ILE A 22 15.74 -22.52 21.45
N HIS A 23 17.07 -22.56 21.28
CA HIS A 23 18.03 -22.86 22.34
C HIS A 23 19.44 -22.36 21.95
N PRO A 24 20.11 -21.51 22.77
CA PRO A 24 19.64 -20.94 24.04
C PRO A 24 18.52 -19.92 23.85
N VAL A 25 17.98 -19.40 24.95
CA VAL A 25 16.92 -18.38 24.94
C VAL A 25 17.46 -17.09 24.31
N ILE A 26 16.67 -16.53 23.39
CA ILE A 26 16.94 -15.26 22.71
C ILE A 26 16.29 -14.08 23.47
N PRO A 27 16.66 -12.82 23.15
CA PRO A 27 16.05 -11.63 23.75
C PRO A 27 14.52 -11.57 23.54
N ASN A 28 13.82 -10.88 24.45
CA ASN A 28 12.36 -10.77 24.38
C ASN A 28 11.91 -10.01 23.12
N GLU A 29 12.72 -9.07 22.64
CA GLU A 29 12.52 -8.33 21.41
C GLU A 29 12.48 -9.26 20.20
N GLU A 30 13.39 -10.24 20.12
CA GLU A 30 13.43 -11.20 19.01
C GLU A 30 12.24 -12.16 19.08
N ILE A 31 11.84 -12.59 20.28
CA ILE A 31 10.60 -13.37 20.48
C ILE A 31 9.38 -12.56 20.02
N ALA A 32 9.34 -11.26 20.34
CA ALA A 32 8.25 -10.40 19.95
C ALA A 32 8.16 -10.23 18.42
N GLN A 33 9.31 -10.15 17.74
CA GLN A 33 9.37 -10.14 16.27
C GLN A 33 8.84 -11.45 15.67
N TYR A 34 9.17 -12.61 16.25
CA TYR A 34 8.60 -13.89 15.83
C TYR A 34 7.08 -13.94 15.99
N ILE A 35 6.56 -13.41 17.10
CA ILE A 35 5.11 -13.36 17.34
C ILE A 35 4.42 -12.46 16.29
N SER A 36 4.95 -11.25 16.05
CA SER A 36 4.45 -10.37 14.98
C SER A 36 4.46 -11.09 13.64
N ALA A 37 5.57 -11.74 13.29
CA ALA A 37 5.72 -12.48 12.03
C ALA A 37 4.70 -13.60 11.85
N PHE A 38 4.59 -14.51 12.82
CA PHE A 38 3.64 -15.62 12.72
C PHE A 38 2.19 -15.15 12.74
N SER A 39 1.86 -14.13 13.54
CA SER A 39 0.48 -13.62 13.62
C SER A 39 0.03 -12.96 12.32
N ASN A 40 0.96 -12.30 11.60
CA ASN A 40 0.71 -11.68 10.30
C ASN A 40 0.62 -12.67 9.13
N GLU A 41 0.98 -13.95 9.34
CA GLU A 41 0.97 -15.00 8.32
C GLU A 41 -0.09 -16.07 8.63
N ASN A 42 0.31 -17.33 8.79
CA ASN A 42 -0.59 -18.47 8.98
C ASN A 42 -0.75 -18.87 10.45
N GLY A 43 -0.29 -18.03 11.39
CA GLY A 43 -0.03 -18.43 12.77
C GLY A 43 1.25 -19.27 12.86
N GLY A 44 1.60 -19.66 14.08
CA GLY A 44 2.79 -20.48 14.30
C GLY A 44 3.09 -20.78 15.77
N ILE A 45 4.25 -21.40 15.98
CA ILE A 45 4.67 -21.87 17.31
C ILE A 45 6.11 -21.45 17.55
N VAL A 46 6.37 -20.82 18.69
CA VAL A 46 7.72 -20.59 19.20
C VAL A 46 7.98 -21.62 20.30
N VAL A 47 8.93 -22.53 20.10
CA VAL A 47 9.25 -23.59 21.07
C VAL A 47 10.63 -23.36 21.68
N PHE A 48 10.70 -23.38 23.01
CA PHE A 48 11.93 -23.23 23.78
C PHE A 48 12.39 -24.56 24.36
N GLY A 49 13.72 -24.76 24.38
CA GLY A 49 14.32 -26.00 24.85
C GLY A 49 14.60 -27.00 23.74
N VAL A 50 14.62 -26.57 22.48
CA VAL A 50 15.03 -27.40 21.35
C VAL A 50 16.13 -26.68 20.59
N LYS A 51 17.28 -27.32 20.44
CA LYS A 51 18.40 -26.79 19.65
C LYS A 51 18.25 -27.23 18.20
N ASP A 52 18.13 -26.26 17.30
CA ASP A 52 18.15 -26.45 15.86
C ASP A 52 19.55 -26.11 15.31
N ASP A 53 20.18 -27.06 14.61
CA ASP A 53 21.46 -26.84 13.91
C ASP A 53 21.28 -26.70 12.38
N GLY A 54 20.03 -26.53 11.93
CA GLY A 54 19.64 -26.46 10.52
C GLY A 54 19.44 -27.83 9.86
N ARG A 55 19.94 -28.92 10.47
CA ARG A 55 19.77 -30.29 9.98
C ARG A 55 19.03 -31.17 10.96
N ASN A 56 19.26 -30.98 12.25
CA ASN A 56 18.71 -31.79 13.33
C ASN A 56 18.13 -30.91 14.43
N LEU A 57 17.12 -31.46 15.10
CA LEU A 57 16.55 -30.92 16.30
C LEU A 57 17.02 -31.77 17.47
N ARG A 58 17.54 -31.12 18.51
CA ARG A 58 18.02 -31.80 19.72
C ARG A 58 17.29 -31.25 20.92
N MET A 59 16.62 -32.15 21.64
CA MET A 59 15.95 -31.82 22.89
C MET A 59 16.96 -31.32 23.93
N LYS A 60 16.56 -30.24 24.61
CA LYS A 60 17.26 -29.59 25.69
C LYS A 60 16.23 -29.24 26.77
N LYS A 61 16.72 -28.71 27.89
CA LYS A 61 15.86 -28.11 28.90
C LYS A 61 15.62 -26.65 28.54
N SER A 62 14.37 -26.22 28.54
CA SER A 62 14.04 -24.80 28.39
C SER A 62 14.59 -23.98 29.55
N ALA A 63 15.15 -22.82 29.24
CA ALA A 63 15.57 -21.81 30.21
C ALA A 63 14.70 -20.53 30.09
N PHE A 64 13.58 -20.60 29.37
CA PHE A 64 12.78 -19.43 29.00
C PHE A 64 12.02 -18.83 30.19
N ARG A 65 11.51 -19.67 31.11
CA ARG A 65 10.77 -19.26 32.31
C ARG A 65 9.50 -18.48 31.97
N ILE A 66 8.55 -19.20 31.36
CA ILE A 66 7.32 -18.64 30.80
C ILE A 66 6.53 -17.76 31.78
N ASN A 67 6.44 -18.20 33.04
CA ASN A 67 5.73 -17.49 34.11
C ASN A 67 6.33 -16.11 34.43
N GLU A 68 7.63 -15.90 34.18
CA GLU A 68 8.31 -14.61 34.38
C GLU A 68 8.19 -13.71 33.16
N LYS A 69 8.07 -14.29 31.95
CA LYS A 69 8.18 -13.56 30.68
C LYS A 69 6.86 -13.24 29.99
N GLU A 70 5.78 -13.99 30.26
CA GLU A 70 4.51 -13.83 29.55
C GLU A 70 4.01 -12.38 29.59
N LYS A 71 3.95 -11.76 30.77
CA LYS A 71 3.49 -10.37 30.93
C LYS A 71 4.33 -9.40 30.11
N ILE A 72 5.66 -9.52 30.19
CA ILE A 72 6.61 -8.65 29.50
C ILE A 72 6.42 -8.75 27.98
N ILE A 73 6.29 -9.97 27.44
CA ILE A 73 6.11 -10.19 26.00
C ILE A 73 4.78 -9.64 25.51
N ARG A 74 3.70 -9.81 26.28
CA ARG A 74 2.38 -9.24 25.93
C ARG A 74 2.39 -7.71 25.90
N GLU A 75 3.20 -7.06 26.74
CA GLU A 75 3.35 -5.59 26.77
C GLU A 75 4.19 -5.04 25.60
N MET A 76 4.96 -5.89 24.90
CA MET A 76 5.81 -5.48 23.77
C MET A 76 5.11 -5.52 22.40
N ILE A 77 3.91 -6.10 22.32
CA ILE A 77 3.17 -6.33 21.07
C ILE A 77 1.77 -5.74 21.17
N ASP A 78 1.19 -5.38 20.03
CA ASP A 78 -0.18 -4.91 19.95
C ASP A 78 -1.18 -5.84 20.68
N SER A 79 -2.08 -5.24 21.44
CA SER A 79 -2.96 -5.95 22.39
C SER A 79 -3.97 -6.89 21.75
N HIS A 80 -4.26 -6.74 20.45
CA HIS A 80 -5.19 -7.61 19.71
C HIS A 80 -4.55 -8.95 19.30
N VAL A 81 -3.26 -9.17 19.57
CA VAL A 81 -2.58 -10.45 19.30
C VAL A 81 -3.18 -11.59 20.13
N LYS A 82 -3.41 -12.74 19.49
CA LYS A 82 -3.97 -13.94 20.13
C LYS A 82 -2.85 -14.94 20.43
N LEU A 83 -2.52 -15.07 21.72
CA LEU A 83 -1.41 -15.88 22.21
C LEU A 83 -1.83 -16.84 23.31
N CYS A 84 -1.38 -18.08 23.19
CA CYS A 84 -1.47 -19.09 24.24
C CYS A 84 -0.06 -19.53 24.66
N PHE A 85 0.22 -19.46 25.95
CA PHE A 85 1.48 -19.84 26.55
C PHE A 85 1.32 -21.20 27.22
N GLY A 86 2.29 -22.09 27.08
CA GLY A 86 2.22 -23.40 27.72
C GLY A 86 3.56 -24.08 27.90
N GLU A 87 3.55 -25.17 28.64
CA GLU A 87 4.71 -26.00 28.92
C GLU A 87 4.33 -27.47 28.96
N PHE A 88 5.30 -28.34 28.67
CA PHE A 88 5.15 -29.79 28.79
C PHE A 88 6.52 -30.45 29.00
N TYR A 89 6.50 -31.74 29.31
CA TYR A 89 7.70 -32.53 29.52
C TYR A 89 7.81 -33.62 28.45
N GLU A 90 9.02 -33.77 27.89
CA GLU A 90 9.38 -34.90 27.03
C GLU A 90 10.29 -35.85 27.83
N GLY A 91 9.72 -36.96 28.29
CA GLY A 91 10.35 -37.81 29.30
C GLY A 91 10.47 -37.10 30.67
N GLU A 92 11.37 -37.57 31.53
CA GLU A 92 11.47 -37.07 32.91
C GLU A 92 12.25 -35.75 33.07
N VAL A 93 13.06 -35.36 32.07
CA VAL A 93 14.10 -34.31 32.25
C VAL A 93 13.92 -33.10 31.33
N ASN A 94 13.32 -33.27 30.15
CA ASN A 94 13.26 -32.21 29.15
C ASN A 94 11.96 -31.42 29.26
N LYS A 95 11.94 -30.40 30.12
CA LYS A 95 10.89 -29.38 30.11
C LYS A 95 11.01 -28.53 28.85
N LEU A 96 9.95 -28.48 28.05
CA LEU A 96 9.77 -27.56 26.95
C LEU A 96 8.71 -26.51 27.30
N GLU A 97 8.88 -25.31 26.76
CA GLU A 97 7.94 -24.19 26.87
C GLU A 97 7.60 -23.73 25.46
N TYR A 98 6.38 -23.24 25.25
CA TYR A 98 5.96 -22.78 23.93
C TYR A 98 5.04 -21.56 24.01
N ILE A 99 5.02 -20.82 22.91
CA ILE A 99 4.04 -19.79 22.60
C ILE A 99 3.34 -20.24 21.33
N TYR A 100 2.04 -20.46 21.40
CA TYR A 100 1.17 -20.66 20.25
C TYR A 100 0.59 -19.31 19.83
N ILE A 101 0.73 -19.00 18.55
CA ILE A 101 0.32 -17.74 17.94
C ILE A 101 -0.74 -18.03 16.90
N GLU A 102 -1.94 -17.49 17.09
CA GLU A 102 -2.98 -17.56 16.07
C GLU A 102 -2.74 -16.51 14.98
N LYS A 103 -3.17 -16.84 13.76
CA LYS A 103 -3.32 -15.86 12.68
C LYS A 103 -4.24 -14.74 13.16
N ASN A 104 -3.83 -13.51 12.91
CA ASN A 104 -4.67 -12.34 13.11
C ASN A 104 -5.16 -11.80 11.76
N GLU A 105 -6.36 -11.25 11.73
CA GLU A 105 -6.86 -10.54 10.54
C GLU A 105 -6.36 -9.10 10.46
N GLU A 106 -6.07 -8.51 11.62
CA GLU A 106 -5.42 -7.21 11.73
C GLU A 106 -3.89 -7.38 11.77
N THR A 107 -3.16 -6.39 11.27
CA THR A 107 -1.69 -6.37 11.35
C THR A 107 -1.24 -6.27 12.81
N VAL A 108 -0.33 -7.14 13.22
CA VAL A 108 0.30 -7.13 14.54
C VAL A 108 1.74 -6.63 14.42
N CYS A 109 2.08 -5.59 15.19
CA CYS A 109 3.37 -4.93 15.18
C CYS A 109 4.17 -5.17 16.48
N PHE A 110 5.49 -5.10 16.35
CA PHE A 110 6.41 -4.90 17.45
C PHE A 110 7.02 -3.49 17.30
N ASN A 111 6.86 -2.63 18.30
CA ASN A 111 7.29 -1.22 18.24
C ASN A 111 6.81 -0.48 16.96
N GLY A 112 5.57 -0.71 16.54
CA GLY A 112 4.99 -0.11 15.34
C GLY A 112 5.48 -0.69 14.00
N ILE A 113 6.38 -1.68 14.02
CA ILE A 113 6.91 -2.33 12.83
C ILE A 113 6.30 -3.74 12.71
N PRO A 114 5.62 -4.07 11.59
CA PRO A 114 5.17 -5.42 11.33
C PRO A 114 6.31 -6.30 10.81
N PHE A 115 6.32 -7.57 11.18
CA PHE A 115 7.31 -8.56 10.72
C PHE A 115 6.66 -9.66 9.88
N ARG A 116 7.47 -10.34 9.06
CA ARG A 116 7.14 -11.59 8.33
C ARG A 116 8.26 -12.62 8.53
N ILE A 117 7.98 -13.90 8.32
CA ILE A 117 9.01 -14.95 8.35
C ILE A 117 9.77 -14.95 7.03
N ASN A 118 11.09 -14.94 7.09
CA ASN A 118 11.93 -15.15 5.92
C ASN A 118 12.00 -16.65 5.59
N ILE A 119 11.53 -17.03 4.40
CA ILE A 119 11.41 -18.41 3.93
C ILE A 119 12.76 -19.14 3.88
N VAL A 120 13.87 -18.41 3.69
CA VAL A 120 15.21 -19.01 3.53
C VAL A 120 15.82 -19.39 4.87
N ASN A 121 15.65 -18.56 5.90
CA ASN A 121 16.35 -18.73 7.19
C ASN A 121 15.43 -18.87 8.41
N ASN A 122 14.11 -18.82 8.22
CA ASN A 122 13.09 -18.91 9.27
C ASN A 122 13.27 -17.87 10.40
N ARG A 123 13.75 -16.67 10.05
CA ARG A 123 13.88 -15.52 10.96
C ARG A 123 12.87 -14.43 10.64
N PRO A 124 12.42 -13.66 11.65
CA PRO A 124 11.57 -12.52 11.40
C PRO A 124 12.37 -11.44 10.66
N GLN A 125 11.73 -10.80 9.69
CA GLN A 125 12.26 -9.64 8.98
C GLN A 125 11.20 -8.54 8.96
N PRO A 126 11.58 -7.26 9.15
CA PRO A 126 10.63 -6.17 9.13
C PRO A 126 9.97 -6.09 7.76
N ILE A 127 8.67 -5.85 7.74
CA ILE A 127 7.93 -5.52 6.54
C ILE A 127 7.99 -3.99 6.40
N ASN A 128 8.72 -3.52 5.39
CA ASN A 128 8.73 -2.10 5.05
C ASN A 128 7.35 -1.72 4.53
N ARG A 129 6.69 -0.78 5.21
CA ARG A 129 5.43 -0.23 4.72
C ARG A 129 5.69 0.57 3.45
N LYS A 130 4.97 0.24 2.39
CA LYS A 130 5.01 1.00 1.14
C LYS A 130 4.05 2.17 1.26
N LYS A 131 4.53 3.38 0.99
CA LYS A 131 3.69 4.57 0.88
C LYS A 131 3.14 4.64 -0.54
N LEU A 132 1.81 4.59 -0.67
CA LEU A 132 1.12 4.64 -1.94
C LEU A 132 0.30 5.93 -2.04
N PHE A 133 0.50 6.70 -3.10
CA PHE A 133 -0.35 7.83 -3.43
C PHE A 133 -1.37 7.43 -4.49
N LEU A 134 -2.66 7.56 -4.17
CA LEU A 134 -3.77 7.31 -5.09
C LEU A 134 -4.29 8.64 -5.63
N SER A 135 -3.95 8.95 -6.88
CA SER A 135 -4.37 10.13 -7.61
C SER A 135 -5.60 9.82 -8.45
N TYR A 136 -6.66 10.63 -8.31
CA TYR A 136 -7.93 10.40 -8.99
C TYR A 136 -8.70 11.73 -9.14
N CYS A 137 -9.69 11.75 -10.03
CA CYS A 137 -10.63 12.87 -10.10
C CYS A 137 -11.70 12.67 -9.01
N GLN A 138 -12.11 13.73 -8.31
CA GLN A 138 -13.18 13.64 -7.30
C GLN A 138 -14.47 12.99 -7.85
N LYS A 139 -14.76 13.17 -9.14
CA LYS A 139 -15.93 12.58 -9.80
C LYS A 139 -15.82 11.06 -10.01
N ASP A 140 -14.63 10.49 -9.84
CA ASP A 140 -14.33 9.07 -9.93
C ASP A 140 -14.06 8.47 -8.53
N SER A 141 -14.58 9.11 -7.45
CA SER A 141 -14.34 8.68 -6.07
C SER A 141 -14.79 7.24 -5.80
N CYS A 142 -15.91 6.81 -6.39
CA CYS A 142 -16.39 5.44 -6.26
C CYS A 142 -15.36 4.41 -6.76
N ILE A 143 -14.66 4.72 -7.85
CA ILE A 143 -13.58 3.86 -8.35
C ILE A 143 -12.39 3.89 -7.39
N ALA A 144 -12.01 5.07 -6.90
CA ALA A 144 -10.90 5.21 -5.95
C ALA A 144 -11.17 4.45 -4.64
N ASP A 145 -12.41 4.47 -4.13
CA ASP A 145 -12.84 3.71 -2.96
C ASP A 145 -12.63 2.21 -3.19
N ILE A 146 -13.08 1.68 -4.33
CA ILE A 146 -12.90 0.25 -4.67
C ILE A 146 -11.40 -0.10 -4.74
N VAL A 147 -10.59 0.74 -5.39
CA VAL A 147 -9.14 0.52 -5.51
C VAL A 147 -8.48 0.48 -4.14
N GLU A 148 -8.77 1.45 -3.28
CA GLU A 148 -8.21 1.55 -1.94
C GLU A 148 -8.60 0.36 -1.07
N GLU A 149 -9.89 0.02 -1.02
CA GLU A 149 -10.41 -1.11 -0.23
C GLU A 149 -9.78 -2.44 -0.65
N LYS A 150 -9.68 -2.67 -1.97
CA LYS A 150 -9.09 -3.89 -2.52
C LYS A 150 -7.60 -4.00 -2.22
N ILE A 151 -6.85 -2.90 -2.35
CA ILE A 151 -5.42 -2.89 -2.03
C ILE A 151 -5.22 -3.10 -0.52
N LYS A 152 -5.94 -2.38 0.35
CA LYS A 152 -5.85 -2.55 1.81
C LYS A 152 -6.23 -3.95 2.28
N GLY A 153 -7.25 -4.56 1.67
CA GLY A 153 -7.67 -5.92 1.97
C GLY A 153 -6.64 -6.99 1.59
N LYS A 154 -5.72 -6.69 0.66
CA LYS A 154 -4.70 -7.63 0.16
C LYS A 154 -3.30 -7.35 0.69
N ILE A 155 -2.99 -6.10 1.00
CA ILE A 155 -1.67 -5.66 1.42
C ILE A 155 -1.81 -4.92 2.74
N ARG A 156 -1.48 -5.62 3.82
CA ARG A 156 -1.51 -5.07 5.18
C ARG A 156 -0.44 -4.01 5.46
N SER A 157 0.62 -3.99 4.65
CA SER A 157 1.79 -3.12 4.82
C SER A 157 1.84 -1.99 3.79
N VAL A 158 0.69 -1.44 3.42
CA VAL A 158 0.60 -0.29 2.52
C VAL A 158 -0.11 0.86 3.23
N ASP A 159 0.54 2.01 3.28
CA ASP A 159 -0.06 3.24 3.74
C ASP A 159 -0.54 4.01 2.51
N ILE A 160 -1.85 3.97 2.27
CA ILE A 160 -2.48 4.67 1.13
C ILE A 160 -2.89 6.05 1.60
N SER A 161 -2.33 7.07 0.94
CA SER A 161 -2.86 8.42 0.97
C SER A 161 -3.54 8.71 -0.36
N ARG A 162 -4.69 9.33 -0.30
CA ARG A 162 -5.42 9.81 -1.47
C ARG A 162 -5.71 11.29 -1.30
N ASP A 163 -5.86 12.02 -2.39
CA ASP A 163 -6.38 13.38 -2.33
C ASP A 163 -7.89 13.33 -2.05
N ILE A 164 -8.27 13.07 -0.80
CA ILE A 164 -9.53 13.62 -0.31
C ILE A 164 -9.16 15.01 0.15
N ARG A 165 -9.77 16.03 -0.43
CA ARG A 165 -9.68 17.39 0.09
C ARG A 165 -10.36 17.46 1.45
N ASP A 166 -9.63 17.03 2.45
CA ASP A 166 -9.66 17.55 3.80
C ASP A 166 -8.30 18.24 4.07
N VAL A 167 -7.79 18.92 3.04
CA VAL A 167 -6.81 20.00 3.21
C VAL A 167 -7.53 21.04 4.06
N LYS A 168 -7.41 20.88 5.38
CA LYS A 168 -7.71 21.93 6.34
C LYS A 168 -6.96 23.15 5.85
N TYR A 169 -7.74 24.16 5.50
CA TYR A 169 -7.40 25.57 5.35
C TYR A 169 -6.09 25.93 6.12
N LYS A 170 -4.91 25.79 5.47
CA LYS A 170 -3.56 26.32 5.83
C LYS A 170 -2.37 25.55 5.24
N GLU A 171 -2.51 24.32 4.77
CA GLU A 171 -1.35 23.61 4.17
C GLU A 171 -1.10 24.10 2.73
N SER A 172 0.17 24.36 2.41
CA SER A 172 0.53 24.84 1.08
C SER A 172 0.49 23.68 0.08
N PHE A 173 -0.04 23.92 -1.13
CA PHE A 173 0.04 22.93 -2.23
C PHE A 173 1.48 22.44 -2.46
N SER A 174 2.49 23.28 -2.15
CA SER A 174 3.91 22.92 -2.22
C SER A 174 4.31 21.82 -1.24
N GLU A 175 3.79 21.81 -0.02
CA GLU A 175 4.05 20.74 0.98
C GLU A 175 3.38 19.44 0.55
N PHE A 176 2.18 19.52 -0.02
CA PHE A 176 1.51 18.37 -0.61
C PHE A 176 2.31 17.77 -1.76
N MET A 177 2.82 18.59 -2.69
CA MET A 177 3.67 18.10 -3.79
C MET A 177 4.97 17.45 -3.29
N GLN A 178 5.60 18.03 -2.26
CA GLN A 178 6.76 17.42 -1.61
C GLN A 178 6.41 16.07 -0.97
N SER A 179 5.19 15.94 -0.43
CA SER A 179 4.74 14.67 0.15
C SER A 179 4.68 13.56 -0.90
N ILE A 180 4.23 13.85 -2.15
CA ILE A 180 4.14 12.87 -3.25
C ILE A 180 5.53 12.29 -3.60
N GLY A 181 6.58 13.11 -3.53
CA GLY A 181 7.96 12.64 -3.72
C GLY A 181 8.40 11.57 -2.70
N ASN A 182 7.81 11.58 -1.50
CA ASN A 182 8.10 10.63 -0.42
C ASN A 182 7.31 9.31 -0.53
N HIS A 183 6.44 9.16 -1.52
CA HIS A 183 5.77 7.89 -1.78
C HIS A 183 6.67 6.93 -2.55
N ASP A 184 6.49 5.65 -2.28
CA ASP A 184 7.17 4.58 -3.00
C ASP A 184 6.49 4.31 -4.34
N ILE A 185 5.17 4.54 -4.41
CA ILE A 185 4.31 4.18 -5.54
C ILE A 185 3.25 5.27 -5.74
N VAL A 186 2.97 5.60 -7.00
CA VAL A 186 1.82 6.42 -7.39
C VAL A 186 0.90 5.61 -8.29
N ILE A 187 -0.40 5.59 -7.99
CA ILE A 187 -1.44 5.06 -8.85
C ILE A 187 -2.32 6.22 -9.31
N SER A 188 -2.40 6.46 -10.62
CA SER A 188 -3.35 7.40 -11.20
C SER A 188 -4.55 6.68 -11.79
N VAL A 189 -5.76 7.04 -11.36
CA VAL A 189 -7.03 6.65 -11.99
C VAL A 189 -7.31 7.62 -13.13
N VAL A 190 -7.04 7.19 -14.35
CA VAL A 190 -7.08 8.01 -15.56
C VAL A 190 -8.43 7.86 -16.25
N SER A 191 -9.27 8.88 -16.09
CA SER A 191 -10.56 9.06 -16.76
C SER A 191 -10.52 10.27 -17.70
N ASP A 192 -11.56 10.47 -18.52
CA ASP A 192 -11.73 11.71 -19.29
C ASP A 192 -11.82 12.93 -18.35
N GLN A 193 -12.50 12.75 -17.22
CA GLN A 193 -12.72 13.79 -16.21
C GLN A 193 -11.40 14.16 -15.52
N TYR A 194 -10.54 13.18 -15.27
CA TYR A 194 -9.19 13.38 -14.73
C TYR A 194 -8.34 14.24 -15.67
N LEU A 195 -8.28 13.89 -16.95
CA LEU A 195 -7.44 14.56 -17.96
C LEU A 195 -7.93 15.98 -18.33
N LYS A 196 -9.18 16.31 -18.02
CA LYS A 196 -9.79 17.64 -18.18
C LYS A 196 -9.92 18.43 -16.88
N SER A 197 -9.58 17.84 -15.74
CA SER A 197 -9.64 18.50 -14.45
C SER A 197 -8.43 19.41 -14.26
N ARG A 198 -8.68 20.71 -14.08
CA ARG A 198 -7.63 21.71 -13.76
C ARG A 198 -6.79 21.29 -12.57
N ASN A 199 -7.42 20.73 -11.55
CA ASN A 199 -6.72 20.36 -10.32
C ASN A 199 -5.84 19.13 -10.52
N CYS A 200 -6.42 18.06 -11.09
CA CYS A 200 -5.68 16.82 -11.34
C CYS A 200 -4.50 17.07 -12.29
N MET A 201 -4.72 17.84 -13.37
CA MET A 201 -3.64 18.16 -14.30
C MET A 201 -2.59 19.07 -13.69
N TYR A 202 -2.98 20.04 -12.86
CA TYR A 202 -2.02 20.86 -12.11
C TYR A 202 -1.12 20.02 -11.21
N GLU A 203 -1.68 19.07 -10.45
CA GLU A 203 -0.92 18.15 -9.61
C GLU A 203 0.05 17.29 -10.43
N VAL A 204 -0.41 16.74 -11.55
CA VAL A 204 0.45 15.94 -12.44
C VAL A 204 1.64 16.77 -12.94
N VAL A 205 1.40 17.97 -13.48
CA VAL A 205 2.49 18.80 -14.04
C VAL A 205 3.43 19.34 -12.97
N GLU A 206 2.95 19.54 -11.75
CA GLU A 206 3.82 19.87 -10.62
C GLU A 206 4.65 18.65 -10.17
N THR A 207 4.09 17.43 -10.20
CA THR A 207 4.80 16.21 -9.78
C THR A 207 5.79 15.70 -10.83
N MET A 208 5.50 15.87 -12.12
CA MET A 208 6.38 15.45 -13.22
C MET A 208 7.77 16.12 -13.21
N ARG A 209 7.95 17.18 -12.40
CA ARG A 209 9.25 17.79 -12.15
C ARG A 209 10.20 16.87 -11.37
N ASP A 210 9.66 15.94 -10.57
CA ASP A 210 10.44 14.88 -9.93
C ASP A 210 10.71 13.75 -10.93
N ARG A 211 12.00 13.50 -11.23
CA ARG A 211 12.41 12.44 -12.15
C ARG A 211 11.96 11.05 -11.68
N ASN A 212 11.84 10.85 -10.36
CA ASN A 212 11.44 9.56 -9.79
C ASN A 212 9.93 9.33 -9.86
N PHE A 213 9.12 10.38 -10.05
CA PHE A 213 7.66 10.25 -10.14
C PHE A 213 7.27 9.30 -11.26
N ILE A 214 7.91 9.48 -12.42
CA ILE A 214 7.65 8.68 -13.61
C ILE A 214 7.96 7.22 -13.34
N ASP A 215 9.07 6.88 -12.67
CA ASP A 215 9.42 5.49 -12.39
C ASP A 215 8.46 4.81 -11.40
N LYS A 216 7.81 5.59 -10.52
CA LYS A 216 6.86 5.11 -9.51
C LYS A 216 5.40 5.10 -10.00
N LEU A 217 5.11 5.65 -11.19
CA LEU A 217 3.76 5.82 -11.71
C LEU A 217 3.19 4.55 -12.36
N PHE A 218 2.08 4.08 -11.79
CA PHE A 218 1.13 3.14 -12.39
C PHE A 218 -0.14 3.88 -12.74
N HIS A 219 -0.84 3.42 -13.78
CA HIS A 219 -2.11 4.03 -14.16
C HIS A 219 -3.18 3.00 -14.47
N ILE A 220 -4.37 3.27 -13.93
CA ILE A 220 -5.59 2.51 -14.14
C ILE A 220 -6.43 3.32 -15.13
N VAL A 221 -6.79 2.73 -16.27
CA VAL A 221 -7.52 3.43 -17.33
C VAL A 221 -9.02 3.13 -17.20
N ILE A 222 -9.83 4.19 -17.08
CA ILE A 222 -11.29 4.07 -17.06
C ILE A 222 -11.80 3.89 -18.49
N SER A 223 -12.63 2.87 -18.67
CA SER A 223 -13.32 2.53 -19.91
C SER A 223 -14.80 2.93 -19.83
N LYS A 224 -15.51 2.84 -20.97
CA LYS A 224 -16.95 3.15 -21.01
C LYS A 224 -17.77 2.17 -20.18
N ASP A 225 -17.35 0.91 -20.13
CA ASP A 225 -18.07 -0.16 -19.44
C ASP A 225 -18.01 0.00 -17.92
N ASP A 226 -17.06 0.79 -17.40
CA ASP A 226 -16.91 1.06 -15.98
C ASP A 226 -17.98 2.03 -15.44
N VAL A 227 -18.86 2.56 -16.29
CA VAL A 227 -19.98 3.44 -15.88
C VAL A 227 -20.92 2.76 -14.89
N ILE A 228 -20.95 1.43 -14.90
CA ILE A 228 -21.75 0.62 -13.96
C ILE A 228 -21.37 0.81 -12.49
N PHE A 229 -20.18 1.33 -12.20
CA PHE A 229 -19.68 1.59 -10.85
C PHE A 229 -19.96 3.03 -10.38
N TYR A 230 -20.55 3.87 -11.22
CA TYR A 230 -20.89 5.25 -10.90
C TYR A 230 -22.35 5.33 -10.48
N ASP A 231 -22.63 6.07 -9.39
CA ASP A 231 -24.00 6.27 -8.89
C ASP A 231 -24.88 7.03 -9.91
N ASP A 232 -24.27 7.93 -10.69
CA ASP A 232 -24.92 8.69 -11.74
C ASP A 232 -24.62 8.09 -13.12
N SER A 233 -25.49 7.17 -13.55
CA SER A 233 -25.41 6.55 -14.88
C SER A 233 -25.62 7.51 -16.04
N THR A 234 -25.95 8.79 -15.79
CA THR A 234 -26.00 9.83 -16.83
C THR A 234 -24.62 10.41 -17.17
N GLN A 235 -23.57 10.07 -16.41
CA GLN A 235 -22.18 10.36 -16.78
C GLN A 235 -21.77 9.59 -18.03
N SER A 236 -22.08 10.16 -19.19
CA SER A 236 -21.80 9.54 -20.49
C SER A 236 -20.33 9.63 -20.91
N GLN A 237 -19.53 10.48 -20.28
CA GLN A 237 -18.14 10.72 -20.66
C GLN A 237 -17.17 10.55 -19.47
N ILE A 238 -16.93 9.29 -19.11
CA ILE A 238 -15.93 8.90 -18.10
C ILE A 238 -14.65 8.30 -18.74
N ALA A 239 -14.77 7.71 -19.93
CA ALA A 239 -13.71 6.89 -20.49
C ALA A 239 -12.54 7.72 -21.02
N ALA A 240 -11.31 7.39 -20.62
CA ALA A 240 -10.12 8.06 -21.11
C ALA A 240 -9.72 7.52 -22.50
N ASP A 241 -9.46 8.43 -23.45
CA ASP A 241 -8.95 8.07 -24.78
C ASP A 241 -7.47 8.47 -24.93
N ILE A 242 -6.59 7.77 -24.21
CA ILE A 242 -5.14 8.08 -24.18
C ILE A 242 -4.34 7.35 -25.25
N TYR A 243 -4.91 6.31 -25.87
CA TYR A 243 -4.21 5.47 -26.84
C TYR A 243 -4.47 5.88 -28.29
N SER A 244 -5.56 6.61 -28.56
CA SER A 244 -5.86 7.08 -29.92
C SER A 244 -5.28 8.49 -30.17
N MET A 245 -4.92 8.75 -31.43
CA MET A 245 -4.53 10.11 -31.85
C MET A 245 -5.71 11.10 -31.77
N GLY A 246 -6.94 10.61 -31.89
CA GLY A 246 -8.15 11.42 -31.75
C GLY A 246 -8.32 11.95 -30.33
N GLY A 247 -8.20 11.06 -29.33
CA GLY A 247 -8.28 11.41 -27.92
C GLY A 247 -7.15 12.34 -27.47
N LEU A 248 -5.90 12.06 -27.87
CA LEU A 248 -4.76 12.97 -27.65
C LEU A 248 -5.07 14.38 -28.20
N THR A 249 -5.52 14.47 -29.45
CA THR A 249 -5.90 15.75 -30.06
C THR A 249 -7.06 16.40 -29.32
N GLY A 250 -8.02 15.61 -28.82
CA GLY A 250 -9.15 16.07 -28.02
C GLY A 250 -8.71 16.74 -26.72
N TYR A 251 -7.81 16.13 -25.95
CA TYR A 251 -7.29 16.72 -24.71
C TYR A 251 -6.46 17.97 -24.98
N LEU A 252 -5.62 17.98 -26.01
CA LEU A 252 -4.86 19.17 -26.39
C LEU A 252 -5.77 20.33 -26.80
N LYS A 253 -6.82 20.06 -27.59
CA LYS A 253 -7.82 21.07 -27.97
C LYS A 253 -8.62 21.57 -26.78
N HIS A 254 -8.97 20.71 -25.83
CA HIS A 254 -9.65 21.11 -24.61
C HIS A 254 -8.84 22.16 -23.85
N TRP A 255 -7.58 21.88 -23.54
CA TRP A 255 -6.73 22.82 -22.81
C TRP A 255 -6.39 24.09 -23.60
N GLN A 256 -6.34 24.00 -24.93
CA GLN A 256 -6.25 25.19 -25.79
C GLN A 256 -7.50 26.07 -25.67
N SER A 257 -8.71 25.49 -25.72
CA SER A 257 -9.98 26.22 -25.55
C SER A 257 -10.06 26.90 -24.17
N VAL A 258 -9.71 26.18 -23.11
CA VAL A 258 -9.71 26.72 -21.74
C VAL A 258 -8.75 27.92 -21.61
N GLU A 259 -7.57 27.85 -22.23
CA GLU A 259 -6.64 28.98 -22.24
C GLU A 259 -7.19 30.17 -23.05
N ASP A 260 -7.75 29.92 -24.23
CA ASP A 260 -8.29 30.95 -25.11
C ASP A 260 -9.48 31.69 -24.46
N GLU A 261 -10.39 30.95 -23.83
CA GLU A 261 -11.51 31.50 -23.05
C GLU A 261 -11.03 32.39 -21.90
N LEU A 262 -10.01 31.96 -21.15
CA LEU A 262 -9.44 32.74 -20.06
C LEU A 262 -8.73 34.00 -20.56
N ARG A 263 -8.02 33.92 -21.70
CA ARG A 263 -7.39 35.08 -22.34
C ARG A 263 -8.41 36.11 -22.82
N GLN A 264 -9.52 35.64 -23.38
CA GLN A 264 -10.62 36.50 -23.80
C GLN A 264 -11.21 37.22 -22.57
N LEU A 265 -11.50 36.51 -21.49
CA LEU A 265 -12.03 37.09 -20.26
C LEU A 265 -11.08 38.15 -19.66
N ILE A 266 -9.77 37.88 -19.63
CA ILE A 266 -8.76 38.86 -19.19
C ILE A 266 -8.80 40.13 -20.05
N THR A 267 -8.95 39.96 -21.37
CA THR A 267 -9.01 41.08 -22.31
C THR A 267 -10.29 41.90 -22.12
N GLU A 268 -11.42 41.23 -21.89
CA GLU A 268 -12.73 41.87 -21.65
C GLU A 268 -12.79 42.62 -20.32
N LEU A 269 -12.13 42.12 -19.28
CA LEU A 269 -12.08 42.78 -17.97
C LEU A 269 -11.33 44.12 -18.02
N GLY A 270 -10.21 44.19 -18.75
CA GLY A 270 -9.46 45.42 -19.04
C GLY A 270 -8.84 46.19 -17.86
N ASP A 271 -9.24 45.90 -16.61
CA ASP A 271 -8.78 46.54 -15.38
C ASP A 271 -7.61 45.78 -14.73
N PRO A 272 -6.39 46.36 -14.70
CA PRO A 272 -5.21 45.72 -14.12
C PRO A 272 -5.37 45.25 -12.66
N LEU A 273 -6.24 45.88 -11.86
CA LEU A 273 -6.48 45.50 -10.47
C LEU A 273 -7.35 44.24 -10.35
N LEU A 274 -8.23 43.99 -11.31
CA LEU A 274 -9.13 42.82 -11.37
C LEU A 274 -8.50 41.61 -12.09
N ILE A 275 -7.40 41.84 -12.82
CA ILE A 275 -6.73 40.82 -13.65
C ILE A 275 -5.74 39.95 -12.86
N SER A 276 -5.25 40.39 -11.68
CA SER A 276 -4.19 39.69 -10.93
C SER A 276 -4.44 38.18 -10.74
N ASN A 277 -5.62 37.80 -10.21
CA ASN A 277 -6.00 36.40 -10.03
C ASN A 277 -6.14 35.63 -11.36
N HIS A 278 -6.66 36.28 -12.40
CA HIS A 278 -6.82 35.67 -13.72
C HIS A 278 -5.48 35.46 -14.42
N ALA A 279 -4.52 36.37 -14.22
CA ALA A 279 -3.16 36.23 -14.74
C ALA A 279 -2.42 35.06 -14.08
N ASP A 280 -2.63 34.83 -12.78
CA ASP A 280 -2.06 33.68 -12.08
C ASP A 280 -2.70 32.36 -12.53
N GLU A 281 -4.02 32.32 -12.72
CA GLU A 281 -4.70 31.15 -13.29
C GLU A 281 -4.24 30.89 -14.74
N LEU A 282 -4.04 31.94 -15.54
CA LEU A 282 -3.54 31.78 -16.90
C LEU A 282 -2.16 31.11 -16.91
N LYS A 283 -1.26 31.46 -15.99
CA LYS A 283 0.02 30.76 -15.85
C LYS A 283 -0.16 29.27 -15.58
N VAL A 284 -1.12 28.90 -14.72
CA VAL A 284 -1.43 27.50 -14.41
C VAL A 284 -1.96 26.77 -15.64
N ILE A 285 -2.94 27.34 -16.34
CA ILE A 285 -3.52 26.75 -17.55
C ILE A 285 -2.50 26.62 -18.67
N THR A 286 -1.68 27.66 -18.91
CA THR A 286 -0.59 27.60 -19.89
C THR A 286 0.39 26.48 -19.54
N LYS A 287 0.74 26.33 -18.25
CA LYS A 287 1.63 25.25 -17.79
C LYS A 287 1.00 23.87 -18.08
N ILE A 288 -0.26 23.67 -17.69
CA ILE A 288 -0.98 22.42 -17.96
C ILE A 288 -0.96 22.10 -19.46
N LYS A 289 -1.32 23.07 -20.30
CA LYS A 289 -1.36 22.90 -21.75
C LYS A 289 -0.01 22.48 -22.34
N MET A 290 1.08 23.06 -21.84
CA MET A 290 2.43 22.75 -22.33
C MET A 290 2.89 21.34 -21.91
N GLU A 291 2.60 20.93 -20.68
CA GLU A 291 3.13 19.69 -20.12
C GLU A 291 2.21 18.46 -20.31
N ILE A 292 0.90 18.66 -20.52
CA ILE A 292 -0.04 17.54 -20.70
C ILE A 292 0.31 16.68 -21.92
N GLN A 293 0.90 17.27 -22.95
CA GLN A 293 1.35 16.52 -24.12
C GLN A 293 2.39 15.45 -23.74
N ASP A 294 3.32 15.79 -22.85
CA ASP A 294 4.36 14.87 -22.40
C ASP A 294 3.79 13.84 -21.42
N PHE A 295 2.86 14.24 -20.54
CA PHE A 295 2.14 13.30 -19.69
C PHE A 295 1.38 12.25 -20.51
N LEU A 296 0.64 12.67 -21.54
CA LEU A 296 -0.09 11.75 -22.42
C LEU A 296 0.85 10.81 -23.20
N LYS A 297 2.04 11.29 -23.60
CA LYS A 297 3.07 10.42 -24.19
C LYS A 297 3.52 9.34 -23.20
N ILE A 298 3.78 9.72 -21.94
CA ILE A 298 4.17 8.77 -20.88
C ILE A 298 3.08 7.72 -20.66
N LEU A 299 1.81 8.14 -20.57
CA LEU A 299 0.69 7.24 -20.39
C LEU A 299 0.56 6.27 -21.58
N ARG A 300 0.75 6.75 -22.82
CA ARG A 300 0.64 5.92 -24.02
C ARG A 300 1.80 4.94 -24.20
N ASP A 301 3.01 5.34 -23.82
CA ASP A 301 4.22 4.51 -23.96
C ASP A 301 4.22 3.33 -22.97
N ARG A 302 3.45 3.44 -21.88
CA ARG A 302 3.35 2.43 -20.83
C ARG A 302 2.01 1.72 -20.93
N LYS A 303 2.01 0.40 -20.80
CA LYS A 303 0.77 -0.36 -20.75
C LYS A 303 0.06 -0.14 -19.41
N GLY A 304 -0.97 0.69 -19.40
CA GLY A 304 -1.93 0.77 -18.30
C GLY A 304 -2.78 -0.48 -18.18
N ILE A 305 -3.46 -0.62 -17.05
CA ILE A 305 -4.44 -1.69 -16.82
C ILE A 305 -5.83 -1.04 -16.86
N SER A 306 -6.76 -1.62 -17.62
CA SER A 306 -8.14 -1.14 -17.57
C SER A 306 -8.74 -1.43 -16.19
N PHE A 307 -9.61 -0.55 -15.68
CA PHE A 307 -10.26 -0.81 -14.38
C PHE A 307 -11.03 -2.14 -14.40
N GLY A 308 -11.81 -2.39 -15.45
CA GLY A 308 -12.52 -3.66 -15.62
C GLY A 308 -11.62 -4.90 -15.60
N ASP A 309 -10.45 -4.88 -16.25
CA ASP A 309 -9.49 -6.00 -16.19
C ASP A 309 -8.93 -6.19 -14.78
N MET A 310 -8.53 -5.11 -14.13
CA MET A 310 -8.02 -5.13 -12.76
C MET A 310 -9.06 -5.64 -11.76
N PHE A 311 -10.33 -5.24 -11.95
CA PHE A 311 -11.44 -5.71 -11.13
C PHE A 311 -11.69 -7.21 -11.33
N ARG A 312 -11.70 -7.68 -12.59
CA ARG A 312 -11.86 -9.12 -12.93
C ARG A 312 -10.70 -9.98 -12.42
N SER A 313 -9.47 -9.46 -12.43
CA SER A 313 -8.29 -10.18 -11.91
C SER A 313 -8.15 -10.07 -10.40
N ASP A 314 -9.12 -9.47 -9.69
CA ASP A 314 -9.07 -9.21 -8.25
C ASP A 314 -7.74 -8.55 -7.84
N PHE A 315 -7.30 -7.56 -8.62
CA PHE A 315 -6.17 -6.69 -8.36
C PHE A 315 -4.80 -7.40 -8.29
N VAL A 316 -4.67 -8.63 -8.79
CA VAL A 316 -3.42 -9.42 -8.73
C VAL A 316 -2.23 -8.66 -9.30
N ASP A 317 -2.41 -7.99 -10.44
CA ASP A 317 -1.34 -7.26 -11.12
C ASP A 317 -0.76 -6.15 -10.25
N ILE A 318 -1.61 -5.26 -9.72
CA ILE A 318 -1.15 -4.10 -8.95
C ILE A 318 -0.62 -4.51 -7.57
N VAL A 319 -1.20 -5.55 -6.97
CA VAL A 319 -0.74 -6.09 -5.69
C VAL A 319 0.66 -6.68 -5.82
N SER A 320 0.92 -7.44 -6.89
CA SER A 320 2.25 -7.98 -7.14
C SER A 320 3.30 -6.89 -7.35
N ARG A 321 2.93 -5.74 -7.92
CA ARG A 321 3.84 -4.61 -8.13
C ARG A 321 4.14 -3.86 -6.85
N ILE A 322 3.17 -3.73 -5.94
CA ILE A 322 3.36 -3.09 -4.63
C ILE A 322 4.25 -3.93 -3.71
N GLN A 323 4.14 -5.25 -3.79
CA GLN A 323 4.90 -6.17 -2.94
C GLN A 323 6.36 -6.39 -3.37
N ASN A 324 6.70 -6.04 -4.61
CA ASN A 324 8.07 -6.12 -5.15
C ASN A 324 8.92 -4.87 -4.82
#